data_AF-A0A844FS13-F1
#
_entry.id   AF-A0A844FS13-F1
#
_cell.length_a   1.000
_cell.length_b   1.000
_cell.length_c   1.000
_cell.angle_alpha   90.00
_cell.angle_beta   90.00
_cell.angle_gamma   90.00
#
_symmetry.space_group_name_H-M   'P 1'
#
loop_
_entity.id
_entity.type
_entity.pdbx_description
1 polymer ?
#
loop_
_entity_poly.entity_id
_entity_poly.type
_entity_poly.pdbx_seq_one_letter_code
_entity_poly.pdbx_strand_id
1 'polypeptide(L)'
;MISPNELTITNTENELIELTEDLLRDAKASIHNNKTLSVPIAELSTLGAGISSLIPAFNTVTQTTSIATDGLYRVANSAAGDILKQAKDGTYWGAMKTATGRSKMAKFAEVGPLNATTQTVAAFNPGTMLMAAALYSIEKNLDEIKKTQKKIMSFLEIENESQIEADLESLMSIVSNYKYNWDNKLSIASSHKLVIDIKNRARKNMNAYQKKVTDSLSSKQYVVAQGKINAFLSELEKKFKYYRLSLYIFSLASLIEIMLSENYREDYICRIKKEVKTMSDTYRMQFTKASLYLEKMANIGIETNIVKGIGTAGNTLGKFIGNIPLIKEGPVDEFLQDKGSHLQKNAMKIEQKAIRSFATLGNPETSVFEDRMDDMIQIFNHTSQICFNQEKIYLMTD
;
A
#
# COMPACT_ATOMS: atom_id res chain seq x y z
N MET A 1 37.82 -43.99 -16.11
CA MET A 1 37.14 -44.70 -15.01
C MET A 1 37.35 -43.86 -13.76
N ILE A 2 36.32 -43.14 -13.35
CA ILE A 2 36.31 -42.22 -12.19
C ILE A 2 36.16 -43.05 -10.92
N SER A 3 36.87 -42.68 -9.85
CA SER A 3 37.11 -43.51 -8.66
C SER A 3 35.97 -43.40 -7.64
N PRO A 4 35.61 -44.47 -6.89
CA PRO A 4 34.44 -44.48 -5.99
C PRO A 4 34.49 -43.51 -4.79
N ASN A 5 35.65 -42.91 -4.49
CA ASN A 5 35.83 -41.94 -3.41
C ASN A 5 35.65 -40.47 -3.85
N GLU A 6 35.61 -40.18 -5.16
CA GLU A 6 35.07 -38.91 -5.63
C GLU A 6 33.54 -38.91 -5.46
N LEU A 7 32.86 -40.05 -5.67
CA LEU A 7 31.40 -40.16 -5.65
C LEU A 7 30.72 -39.83 -4.29
N THR A 8 31.34 -40.09 -3.15
CA THR A 8 30.68 -39.94 -1.83
C THR A 8 30.75 -38.53 -1.25
N ILE A 9 31.83 -37.78 -1.52
CA ILE A 9 31.93 -36.36 -1.13
C ILE A 9 31.16 -35.50 -2.15
N THR A 10 31.22 -35.84 -3.43
CA THR A 10 30.36 -35.20 -4.45
C THR A 10 28.89 -35.48 -4.20
N ASN A 11 28.51 -36.62 -3.61
CA ASN A 11 27.09 -36.89 -3.32
C ASN A 11 26.51 -35.94 -2.28
N THR A 12 27.21 -35.67 -1.17
CA THR A 12 26.68 -34.76 -0.13
C THR A 12 26.72 -33.29 -0.57
N GLU A 13 27.73 -32.89 -1.34
CA GLU A 13 27.77 -31.55 -1.98
C GLU A 13 26.69 -31.41 -3.06
N ASN A 14 26.49 -32.45 -3.90
CA ASN A 14 25.42 -32.45 -4.90
C ASN A 14 24.04 -32.48 -4.26
N GLU A 15 23.84 -33.22 -3.16
CA GLU A 15 22.57 -33.23 -2.41
C GLU A 15 22.25 -31.85 -1.80
N LEU A 16 23.26 -31.13 -1.29
CA LEU A 16 23.11 -29.75 -0.80
C LEU A 16 22.84 -28.75 -1.93
N ILE A 17 23.49 -28.93 -3.10
CA ILE A 17 23.24 -28.14 -4.30
C ILE A 17 21.82 -28.39 -4.83
N GLU A 18 21.39 -29.65 -4.91
CA GLU A 18 20.07 -30.04 -5.38
C GLU A 18 18.97 -29.51 -4.44
N LEU A 19 19.15 -29.61 -3.12
CA LEU A 19 18.26 -29.01 -2.13
C LEU A 19 18.17 -27.48 -2.27
N THR A 20 19.30 -26.80 -2.50
CA THR A 20 19.31 -25.33 -2.65
C THR A 20 18.71 -24.88 -3.99
N GLU A 21 18.90 -25.66 -5.06
CA GLU A 21 18.25 -25.43 -6.36
C GLU A 21 16.74 -25.64 -6.30
N ASP A 22 16.27 -26.68 -5.60
CA ASP A 22 14.85 -26.94 -5.38
C ASP A 22 14.19 -25.83 -4.54
N LEU A 23 14.82 -25.41 -3.44
CA LEU A 23 14.35 -24.27 -2.63
C LEU A 23 14.30 -22.98 -3.45
N LEU A 24 15.29 -22.73 -4.31
CA LEU A 24 15.31 -21.56 -5.19
C LEU A 24 14.21 -21.62 -6.26
N ARG A 25 13.92 -22.82 -6.79
CA ARG A 25 12.87 -23.04 -7.79
C ARG A 25 11.48 -22.84 -7.18
N ASP A 26 11.23 -23.36 -5.99
CA ASP A 26 9.96 -23.17 -5.26
C ASP A 26 9.73 -21.71 -4.90
N ALA A 27 10.77 -20.99 -4.45
CA ALA A 27 10.70 -19.56 -4.20
C ALA A 27 10.35 -18.77 -5.48
N LYS A 28 10.99 -19.09 -6.61
CA LYS A 28 10.70 -18.45 -7.91
C LYS A 28 9.27 -18.71 -8.40
N ALA A 29 8.78 -19.95 -8.25
CA ALA A 29 7.42 -20.31 -8.62
C ALA A 29 6.39 -19.53 -7.78
N SER A 30 6.66 -19.40 -6.48
CA SER A 30 5.80 -18.65 -5.56
C SER A 30 5.76 -17.14 -5.91
N ILE A 31 6.91 -16.54 -6.26
CA ILE A 31 7.00 -15.11 -6.63
C ILE A 31 6.18 -14.76 -7.87
N HIS A 32 6.01 -15.69 -8.82
CA HIS A 32 5.23 -15.47 -10.06
C HIS A 32 3.70 -15.43 -9.85
N ASN A 33 3.21 -15.61 -8.62
CA ASN A 33 1.81 -15.42 -8.30
C ASN A 33 1.46 -13.92 -8.21
N ASN A 34 0.33 -13.50 -8.77
CA ASN A 34 -0.04 -12.08 -8.97
C ASN A 34 -0.36 -11.29 -7.67
N LYS A 35 -0.14 -11.85 -6.47
CA LYS A 35 -0.46 -11.22 -5.18
C LYS A 35 0.75 -10.75 -4.37
N THR A 36 1.96 -10.86 -4.92
CA THR A 36 3.20 -10.53 -4.21
C THR A 36 3.49 -9.02 -4.27
N LEU A 37 3.53 -8.34 -3.11
CA LEU A 37 3.97 -6.95 -3.05
C LEU A 37 5.50 -6.92 -3.19
N SER A 38 6.03 -6.05 -4.05
CA SER A 38 7.48 -5.94 -4.26
C SER A 38 8.01 -4.53 -4.03
N VAL A 39 9.18 -4.43 -3.41
CA VAL A 39 9.90 -3.17 -3.15
C VAL A 39 11.25 -3.21 -3.86
N PRO A 40 11.56 -2.29 -4.79
CA PRO A 40 12.88 -2.22 -5.40
C PRO A 40 13.93 -1.81 -4.37
N ILE A 41 15.05 -2.54 -4.31
CA ILE A 41 16.15 -2.28 -3.36
C ILE A 41 16.76 -0.89 -3.57
N ALA A 42 16.83 -0.42 -4.82
CA ALA A 42 17.30 0.93 -5.15
C ALA A 42 16.47 2.04 -4.47
N GLU A 43 15.16 1.82 -4.30
CA GLU A 43 14.24 2.79 -3.72
C GLU A 43 14.37 2.90 -2.19
N LEU A 44 15.00 1.92 -1.53
CA LEU A 44 15.26 1.97 -0.08
C LEU A 44 16.09 3.20 0.32
N SER A 45 16.93 3.70 -0.60
CA SER A 45 17.76 4.89 -0.40
C SER A 45 16.92 6.16 -0.18
N THR A 46 15.68 6.17 -0.68
CA THR A 46 14.75 7.31 -0.59
C THR A 46 13.94 7.33 0.71
N LEU A 47 13.96 6.23 1.47
CA LEU A 47 13.11 5.97 2.63
C LEU A 47 13.77 6.36 3.97
N GLY A 48 14.75 7.27 3.93
CA GLY A 48 15.46 7.76 5.11
C GLY A 48 16.62 6.87 5.56
N ALA A 49 17.46 7.42 6.44
CA ALA A 49 18.73 6.79 6.83
C ALA A 49 18.55 5.42 7.51
N GLY A 50 17.49 5.26 8.32
CA GLY A 50 17.19 3.99 8.99
C GLY A 50 16.98 2.84 8.01
N ILE A 51 16.17 3.04 6.96
CA ILE A 51 15.90 2.03 5.92
C ILE A 51 17.05 1.91 4.92
N SER A 52 17.67 3.03 4.53
CA SER A 52 18.81 3.04 3.60
C SER A 52 20.01 2.22 4.12
N SER A 53 20.18 2.15 5.45
CA SER A 53 21.21 1.31 6.09
C SER A 53 21.09 -0.19 5.79
N LEU A 54 19.95 -0.65 5.27
CA LEU A 54 19.75 -2.05 4.86
C LEU A 54 20.41 -2.38 3.51
N ILE A 55 20.66 -1.39 2.65
CA ILE A 55 21.17 -1.61 1.28
C ILE A 55 22.46 -2.44 1.27
N PRO A 56 23.48 -2.15 2.09
CA PRO A 56 24.71 -2.96 2.13
C PRO A 56 24.46 -4.43 2.46
N ALA A 57 23.47 -4.73 3.29
CA ALA A 57 23.14 -6.10 3.68
C ALA A 57 22.49 -6.91 2.55
N PHE A 58 21.89 -6.25 1.55
CA PHE A 58 21.47 -6.90 0.29
C PHE A 58 22.63 -7.12 -0.69
N ASN A 59 23.71 -6.33 -0.57
CA ASN A 59 24.80 -6.34 -1.52
C ASN A 59 25.89 -7.37 -1.22
N THR A 60 26.19 -7.68 0.06
CA THR A 60 27.26 -8.66 0.39
C THR A 60 27.23 -9.10 1.86
N VAL A 61 27.08 -10.41 2.13
CA VAL A 61 27.48 -10.99 3.43
C VAL A 61 28.08 -12.38 3.23
N THR A 62 29.42 -12.45 3.31
CA THR A 62 30.19 -13.69 3.44
C THR A 62 30.57 -13.87 4.90
N GLN A 63 30.07 -14.90 5.57
CA GLN A 63 30.63 -15.35 6.85
C GLN A 63 31.64 -16.47 6.58
N THR A 64 32.86 -16.28 7.05
CA THR A 64 33.82 -17.38 7.15
C THR A 64 33.50 -18.14 8.43
N THR A 65 32.89 -19.31 8.30
CA THR A 65 32.74 -20.24 9.41
C THR A 65 33.99 -21.11 9.47
N SER A 66 34.65 -21.13 10.64
CA SER A 66 35.70 -22.10 10.92
C SER A 66 35.05 -23.36 11.44
N ILE A 67 35.17 -24.48 10.72
CA ILE A 67 34.77 -25.79 11.22
C ILE A 67 35.83 -26.18 12.25
N ALA A 68 35.42 -26.49 13.49
CA ALA A 68 36.33 -27.00 14.51
C ALA A 68 36.92 -28.33 14.03
N THR A 69 38.23 -28.35 13.77
CA THR A 69 38.94 -29.53 13.27
C THR A 69 39.65 -30.32 14.38
N ASP A 70 39.33 -30.04 15.64
CA ASP A 70 39.90 -30.73 16.80
C ASP A 70 39.65 -32.25 16.68
N GLY A 71 40.73 -33.02 16.56
CA GLY A 71 40.66 -34.47 16.37
C GLY A 71 40.54 -34.94 14.91
N LEU A 72 40.51 -34.04 13.93
CA LEU A 72 40.61 -34.40 12.51
C LEU A 72 42.07 -34.47 12.06
N TYR A 73 42.42 -35.57 11.39
CA TYR A 73 43.75 -35.80 10.84
C TYR A 73 43.69 -36.13 9.35
N ARG A 74 44.61 -35.56 8.58
CA ARG A 74 44.86 -35.94 7.17
C ARG A 74 46.04 -36.89 7.06
N VAL A 75 46.05 -37.71 6.02
CA VAL A 75 47.20 -38.55 5.70
C VAL A 75 48.32 -37.69 5.10
N ALA A 76 49.39 -37.48 5.86
CA ALA A 76 50.50 -36.57 5.54
C ALA A 76 51.53 -37.16 4.57
N ASN A 77 51.54 -38.48 4.38
CA ASN A 77 52.50 -39.18 3.54
C ASN A 77 51.86 -39.84 2.31
N SER A 78 50.72 -39.33 1.85
CA SER A 78 50.08 -39.78 0.60
C SER A 78 50.84 -39.26 -0.62
N ALA A 79 51.03 -40.11 -1.61
CA ALA A 79 51.56 -39.78 -2.94
C ALA A 79 50.51 -40.13 -4.01
N ALA A 80 50.67 -39.58 -5.22
CA ALA A 80 49.74 -39.83 -6.32
C ALA A 80 49.60 -41.34 -6.60
N GLY A 81 48.37 -41.84 -6.60
CA GLY A 81 48.04 -43.25 -6.80
C GLY A 81 48.09 -44.12 -5.54
N ASP A 82 48.37 -43.56 -4.37
CA ASP A 82 48.19 -44.25 -3.10
C ASP A 82 46.71 -44.28 -2.69
N ILE A 83 46.26 -45.42 -2.17
CA ILE A 83 44.90 -45.60 -1.66
C ILE A 83 44.91 -46.24 -0.27
N LEU A 84 43.99 -45.86 0.61
CA LEU A 84 43.82 -46.55 1.89
C LEU A 84 43.42 -48.00 1.64
N LYS A 85 43.96 -48.91 2.45
CA LYS A 85 43.56 -50.32 2.38
C LYS A 85 42.22 -50.50 3.06
N GLN A 86 41.24 -50.94 2.29
CA GLN A 86 39.94 -51.32 2.82
C GLN A 86 39.97 -52.75 3.40
N ALA A 87 39.41 -52.91 4.58
CA ALA A 87 39.09 -54.19 5.18
C ALA A 87 37.83 -54.79 4.53
N LYS A 88 37.61 -56.09 4.75
CA LYS A 88 36.47 -56.81 4.16
C LYS A 88 35.10 -56.32 4.67
N ASP A 89 35.08 -55.67 5.82
CA ASP A 89 33.90 -55.07 6.45
C ASP A 89 33.61 -53.65 5.96
N GLY A 90 34.40 -53.13 5.01
CA GLY A 90 34.26 -51.78 4.45
C GLY A 90 35.02 -50.70 5.22
N THR A 91 35.62 -51.02 6.38
CA THR A 91 36.47 -50.09 7.14
C THR A 91 37.85 -49.93 6.51
N TYR A 92 38.64 -48.94 6.93
CA TYR A 92 39.99 -48.71 6.39
C TYR A 92 41.08 -48.95 7.43
N TRP A 93 42.15 -49.62 7.03
CA TRP A 93 43.33 -49.81 7.85
C TRP A 93 44.18 -48.52 7.90
N GLY A 94 44.97 -48.37 8.96
CA GLY A 94 46.05 -47.36 9.05
C GLY A 94 47.21 -47.58 8.08
N ALA A 95 46.97 -48.24 6.95
CA ALA A 95 47.96 -48.58 5.93
C ALA A 95 47.42 -48.26 4.54
N MET A 96 48.31 -47.78 3.66
CA MET A 96 48.04 -47.49 2.26
C MET A 96 48.66 -48.54 1.35
N LYS A 97 48.00 -48.79 0.22
CA LYS A 97 48.57 -49.45 -0.95
C LYS A 97 49.12 -48.38 -1.88
N THR A 98 50.38 -48.50 -2.25
CA THR A 98 51.02 -47.59 -3.21
C THR A 98 50.63 -47.91 -4.65
N ALA A 99 50.87 -46.97 -5.57
CA ALA A 99 50.68 -47.20 -7.01
C ALA A 99 51.40 -48.46 -7.53
N THR A 100 52.54 -48.81 -6.93
CA THR A 100 53.32 -50.04 -7.25
C THR A 100 52.81 -51.31 -6.55
N GLY A 101 51.68 -51.23 -5.84
CA GLY A 101 51.08 -52.34 -5.10
C GLY A 101 51.73 -52.64 -3.74
N ARG A 102 52.84 -51.98 -3.39
CA ARG A 102 53.51 -52.13 -2.09
C ARG A 102 52.71 -51.47 -0.96
N SER A 103 52.93 -51.92 0.26
CA SER A 103 52.23 -51.41 1.45
C SER A 103 53.10 -50.43 2.23
N LYS A 104 52.49 -49.34 2.73
CA LYS A 104 53.13 -48.43 3.70
C LYS A 104 52.12 -48.00 4.76
N MET A 105 52.61 -47.65 5.95
CA MET A 105 51.75 -47.12 7.02
C MET A 105 51.36 -45.66 6.74
N ALA A 106 50.12 -45.30 7.08
CA ALA A 106 49.66 -43.92 7.03
C ALA A 106 50.29 -43.12 8.18
N LYS A 107 50.81 -41.94 7.85
CA LYS A 107 51.21 -40.93 8.82
C LYS A 107 50.11 -39.88 8.87
N PHE A 108 49.65 -39.57 10.06
CA PHE A 108 48.56 -38.62 10.28
C PHE A 108 49.15 -37.28 10.72
N ALA A 109 48.66 -36.18 10.14
CA ALA A 109 48.93 -34.83 10.60
C ALA A 109 47.59 -34.14 10.87
N GLU A 110 47.54 -33.37 11.94
CA GLU A 110 46.34 -32.64 12.34
C GLU A 110 45.91 -31.69 11.21
N VAL A 111 44.61 -31.64 10.97
CA VAL A 111 44.03 -30.72 9.99
C VAL A 111 43.93 -29.36 10.67
N GLY A 112 44.65 -28.37 10.15
CA GLY A 112 44.46 -26.97 10.57
C GLY A 112 43.02 -26.50 10.30
N PRO A 113 42.60 -25.36 10.87
CA PRO A 113 41.22 -24.90 10.77
C PRO A 113 40.74 -24.86 9.31
N LEU A 114 39.63 -25.55 9.02
CA LEU A 114 38.95 -25.50 7.73
C LEU A 114 38.02 -24.30 7.73
N ASN A 115 38.32 -23.33 6.88
CA ASN A 115 37.49 -22.15 6.68
C ASN A 115 36.52 -22.42 5.54
N ALA A 116 35.23 -22.55 5.84
CA ALA A 116 34.17 -22.56 4.85
C ALA A 116 33.56 -21.15 4.77
N THR A 117 33.67 -20.53 3.60
CA THR A 117 33.00 -19.24 3.34
C THR A 117 31.56 -19.54 2.92
N THR A 118 30.62 -19.41 3.85
CA THR A 118 29.20 -19.49 3.54
C THR A 118 28.67 -18.08 3.31
N GLN A 119 27.94 -17.88 2.21
CA GLN A 119 27.20 -16.65 1.97
C GLN A 119 25.90 -16.72 2.77
N THR A 120 25.95 -16.38 4.04
CA THR A 120 24.75 -16.26 4.88
C THR A 120 24.37 -14.79 4.97
N VAL A 121 23.10 -14.52 4.70
CA VAL A 121 22.51 -13.19 4.76
C VAL A 121 22.57 -12.70 6.21
N ALA A 122 23.00 -11.47 6.45
CA ALA A 122 22.88 -10.85 7.77
C ALA A 122 21.43 -10.96 8.24
N ALA A 123 21.21 -11.30 9.51
CA ALA A 123 19.87 -11.40 10.06
C ALA A 123 19.17 -10.04 9.96
N PHE A 124 18.32 -9.88 8.94
CA PHE A 124 17.46 -8.72 8.81
C PHE A 124 16.40 -8.79 9.89
N ASN A 125 16.09 -7.66 10.51
CA ASN A 125 14.89 -7.56 11.33
C ASN A 125 13.68 -7.56 10.38
N PRO A 126 12.82 -8.60 10.39
CA PRO A 126 11.67 -8.67 9.49
C PRO A 126 10.73 -7.47 9.65
N GLY A 127 10.57 -6.96 10.89
CA GLY A 127 9.79 -5.76 11.15
C GLY A 127 10.31 -4.52 10.42
N THR A 128 11.63 -4.36 10.29
CA THR A 128 12.22 -3.26 9.52
C THR A 128 11.98 -3.41 8.01
N MET A 129 11.95 -4.64 7.49
CA MET A 129 11.60 -4.90 6.09
C MET A 129 10.12 -4.60 5.79
N LEU A 130 9.22 -5.00 6.69
CA LEU A 130 7.80 -4.65 6.59
C LEU A 130 7.58 -3.14 6.66
N MET A 131 8.30 -2.45 7.56
CA MET A 131 8.29 -0.99 7.64
C MET A 131 8.81 -0.34 6.34
N ALA A 132 9.89 -0.86 5.76
CA ALA A 132 10.40 -0.38 4.47
C ALA A 132 9.33 -0.49 3.37
N ALA A 133 8.62 -1.62 3.31
CA ALA A 133 7.54 -1.82 2.35
C ALA A 133 6.35 -0.87 2.58
N ALA A 134 5.98 -0.64 3.84
CA ALA A 134 4.91 0.28 4.20
C ALA A 134 5.26 1.74 3.82
N LEU A 135 6.49 2.18 4.15
CA LEU A 135 7.00 3.50 3.77
C LEU A 135 7.03 3.67 2.25
N TYR A 136 7.50 2.66 1.53
CA TYR A 136 7.51 2.67 0.06
C TYR A 136 6.10 2.79 -0.53
N SER A 137 5.13 2.03 -0.01
CA SER A 137 3.73 2.06 -0.44
C SER A 137 3.12 3.46 -0.29
N ILE A 138 3.46 4.18 0.78
CA ILE A 138 2.99 5.54 1.03
C ILE A 138 3.71 6.54 0.12
N GLU A 139 5.05 6.48 0.04
CA GLU A 139 5.85 7.42 -0.75
C GLU A 139 5.45 7.40 -2.24
N LYS A 140 5.18 6.21 -2.79
CA LYS A 140 4.75 6.04 -4.19
C LYS A 140 3.51 6.85 -4.56
N ASN A 141 2.58 7.04 -3.62
CA ASN A 141 1.33 7.77 -3.85
C ASN A 141 1.31 9.15 -3.17
N LEU A 142 2.37 9.53 -2.45
CA LEU A 142 2.42 10.79 -1.71
C LEU A 142 2.29 12.00 -2.63
N ASP A 143 2.87 11.94 -3.83
CA ASP A 143 2.74 13.00 -4.83
C ASP A 143 1.32 13.15 -5.37
N GLU A 144 0.60 12.03 -5.55
CA GLU A 144 -0.80 12.06 -5.96
C GLU A 144 -1.67 12.63 -4.85
N ILE A 145 -1.45 12.21 -3.60
CA ILE A 145 -2.12 12.75 -2.40
C ILE A 145 -1.90 14.28 -2.32
N LYS A 146 -0.67 14.77 -2.53
CA LYS A 146 -0.35 16.21 -2.57
C LYS A 146 -1.03 16.94 -3.73
N LYS A 147 -1.12 16.33 -4.91
CA LYS A 147 -1.80 16.92 -6.08
C LYS A 147 -3.31 17.02 -5.84
N THR A 148 -3.94 15.95 -5.36
CA THR A 148 -5.37 15.90 -5.03
C THR A 148 -5.71 16.91 -3.95
N GLN A 149 -4.87 17.02 -2.91
CA GLN A 149 -4.96 18.04 -1.89
C GLN A 149 -4.99 19.46 -2.48
N LYS A 150 -3.97 19.83 -3.27
CA LYS A 150 -3.89 21.16 -3.91
C LYS A 150 -5.11 21.45 -4.78
N LYS A 151 -5.59 20.44 -5.51
CA LYS A 151 -6.82 20.55 -6.30
C LYS A 151 -8.02 20.85 -5.41
N ILE A 152 -8.25 20.10 -4.32
CA ILE A 152 -9.36 20.34 -3.38
C ILE A 152 -9.27 21.76 -2.78
N MET A 153 -8.06 22.20 -2.40
CA MET A 153 -7.82 23.51 -1.80
C MET A 153 -8.09 24.67 -2.76
N SER A 154 -7.71 24.53 -4.04
CA SER A 154 -7.82 25.59 -5.05
C SER A 154 -9.24 26.13 -5.30
N PHE A 155 -10.26 25.40 -4.84
CA PHE A 155 -11.66 25.75 -5.03
C PHE A 155 -12.28 26.55 -3.87
N LEU A 156 -11.52 26.82 -2.82
CA LEU A 156 -11.99 27.47 -1.60
C LEU A 156 -11.70 28.97 -1.62
N GLU A 157 -12.61 29.75 -1.05
CA GLU A 157 -12.43 31.19 -0.90
C GLU A 157 -11.45 31.48 0.24
N ILE A 158 -10.44 32.32 -0.05
CA ILE A 158 -9.27 32.64 0.82
C ILE A 158 -9.66 33.15 2.23
N GLU A 159 -10.89 33.63 2.43
CA GLU A 159 -11.25 34.47 3.57
C GLU A 159 -11.70 33.71 4.86
N ASN A 160 -11.77 32.37 4.89
CA ASN A 160 -12.32 31.64 6.05
C ASN A 160 -11.58 30.37 6.53
N GLU A 161 -10.36 30.06 6.08
CA GLU A 161 -9.81 28.70 6.21
C GLU A 161 -8.36 28.51 6.65
N SER A 162 -7.71 29.51 7.25
CA SER A 162 -6.33 29.37 7.74
C SER A 162 -6.12 28.14 8.65
N GLN A 163 -7.13 27.73 9.43
CA GLN A 163 -7.05 26.53 10.26
C GLN A 163 -7.06 25.23 9.44
N ILE A 164 -7.90 25.14 8.40
CA ILE A 164 -8.03 23.92 7.61
C ILE A 164 -6.82 23.74 6.69
N GLU A 165 -6.30 24.83 6.15
CA GLU A 165 -5.02 24.84 5.43
C GLU A 165 -3.86 24.43 6.35
N ALA A 166 -3.74 25.04 7.52
CA ALA A 166 -2.70 24.70 8.50
C ALA A 166 -2.79 23.24 8.99
N ASP A 167 -4.00 22.72 9.23
CA ASP A 167 -4.22 21.32 9.60
C ASP A 167 -3.69 20.37 8.51
N LEU A 168 -4.01 20.67 7.25
CA LEU A 168 -3.62 19.85 6.12
C LEU A 168 -2.11 19.92 5.84
N GLU A 169 -1.51 21.11 5.92
CA GLU A 169 -0.05 21.28 5.84
C GLU A 169 0.67 20.53 6.96
N SER A 170 0.13 20.56 8.18
CA SER A 170 0.66 19.81 9.31
C SER A 170 0.65 18.31 9.05
N LEU A 171 -0.46 17.75 8.53
CA LEU A 171 -0.53 16.33 8.16
C LEU A 171 0.48 15.98 7.06
N MET A 172 0.63 16.82 6.03
CA MET A 172 1.59 16.57 4.95
C MET A 172 3.04 16.63 5.42
N SER A 173 3.34 17.54 6.34
CA SER A 173 4.65 17.62 6.99
C SER A 173 4.93 16.34 7.78
N ILE A 174 3.96 15.87 8.57
CA ILE A 174 4.10 14.62 9.35
C ILE A 174 4.36 13.43 8.44
N VAL A 175 3.55 13.23 7.39
CA VAL A 175 3.74 12.10 6.45
C VAL A 175 5.09 12.18 5.74
N SER A 176 5.45 13.35 5.22
CA SER A 176 6.72 13.52 4.48
C SER A 176 7.94 13.30 5.40
N ASN A 177 7.82 13.64 6.68
CA ASN A 177 8.89 13.51 7.66
C ASN A 177 8.91 12.15 8.38
N TYR A 178 7.87 11.33 8.22
CA TYR A 178 7.76 10.05 8.93
C TYR A 178 8.92 9.12 8.59
N LYS A 179 9.37 9.06 7.33
CA LYS A 179 10.54 8.26 6.92
C LYS A 179 11.86 8.60 7.63
N TYR A 180 11.95 9.80 8.21
CA TYR A 180 13.13 10.22 9.00
C TYR A 180 12.94 10.07 10.52
N ASN A 181 11.72 9.81 10.97
CA ASN A 181 11.35 9.87 12.40
C ASN A 181 10.59 8.62 12.88
N TRP A 182 10.40 7.60 12.04
CA TRP A 182 9.58 6.42 12.34
C TRP A 182 10.11 5.60 13.51
N ASP A 183 11.38 5.73 13.88
CA ASP A 183 12.03 5.09 15.02
C ASP A 183 12.21 6.03 16.22
N ASN A 184 11.84 7.32 16.08
CA ASN A 184 11.95 8.33 17.12
C ASN A 184 10.63 8.45 17.91
N LYS A 185 10.57 7.74 19.05
CA LYS A 185 9.39 7.70 19.94
C LYS A 185 8.85 9.07 20.35
N LEU A 186 9.72 10.07 20.58
CA LEU A 186 9.28 11.40 21.00
C LEU A 186 8.58 12.14 19.84
N SER A 187 9.19 12.11 18.65
CA SER A 187 8.61 12.68 17.44
C SER A 187 7.27 12.02 17.08
N ILE A 188 7.21 10.69 17.19
CA ILE A 188 6.00 9.90 16.93
C ILE A 188 4.88 10.27 17.90
N ALA A 189 5.15 10.28 19.22
CA ALA A 189 4.14 10.60 20.23
C ALA A 189 3.58 12.02 20.08
N SER A 190 4.47 13.00 19.82
CA SER A 190 4.06 14.39 19.57
C SER A 190 3.19 14.50 18.32
N SER A 191 3.62 13.89 17.22
CA SER A 191 2.88 13.87 15.95
C SER A 191 1.53 13.17 16.09
N HIS A 192 1.48 12.05 16.84
CA HIS A 192 0.27 11.27 17.05
C HIS A 192 -0.81 12.08 17.76
N LYS A 193 -0.42 12.85 18.79
CA LYS A 193 -1.34 13.77 19.48
C LYS A 193 -1.90 14.83 18.53
N LEU A 194 -1.04 15.48 17.75
CA LEU A 194 -1.45 16.50 16.79
C LEU A 194 -2.40 15.93 15.73
N VAL A 195 -2.13 14.71 15.24
CA VAL A 195 -2.97 14.00 14.27
C VAL A 195 -4.35 13.69 14.85
N ILE A 196 -4.44 13.21 16.09
CA ILE A 196 -5.73 12.97 16.77
C ILE A 196 -6.51 14.28 16.89
N ASP A 197 -5.86 15.38 17.28
CA ASP A 197 -6.52 16.69 17.41
C ASP A 197 -7.07 17.19 16.06
N ILE A 198 -6.28 17.07 14.99
CA ILE A 198 -6.70 17.40 13.62
C ILE A 198 -7.87 16.51 13.18
N LYS A 199 -7.79 15.19 13.40
CA LYS A 199 -8.84 14.22 13.07
C LYS A 199 -10.16 14.59 13.74
N ASN A 200 -10.12 14.95 15.02
CA ASN A 200 -11.28 15.35 15.79
C ASN A 200 -11.89 16.68 15.28
N ARG A 201 -11.06 17.68 14.93
CA ARG A 201 -11.52 18.92 14.28
C ARG A 201 -12.19 18.64 12.93
N ALA A 202 -11.57 17.82 12.10
CA ALA A 202 -12.11 17.43 10.80
C ALA A 202 -13.47 16.72 10.94
N ARG A 203 -13.61 15.78 11.88
CA ARG A 203 -14.89 15.13 12.20
C ARG A 203 -15.96 16.12 12.65
N LYS A 204 -15.62 17.07 13.52
CA LYS A 204 -16.53 18.13 13.95
C LYS A 204 -17.02 18.95 12.75
N ASN A 205 -16.12 19.31 11.85
CA ASN A 205 -16.46 20.08 10.65
C ASN A 205 -17.37 19.28 9.70
N MET A 206 -17.07 18.00 9.46
CA MET A 206 -17.92 17.10 8.68
C MET A 206 -19.35 17.06 9.21
N ASN A 207 -19.52 16.84 10.51
CA ASN A 207 -20.84 16.81 11.15
C ASN A 207 -21.57 18.16 10.99
N ALA A 208 -20.85 19.28 11.13
CA ALA A 208 -21.42 20.61 10.96
C ALA A 208 -21.90 20.85 9.51
N TYR A 209 -21.11 20.46 8.50
CA TYR A 209 -21.52 20.63 7.10
C TYR A 209 -22.62 19.66 6.69
N GLN A 210 -22.61 18.42 7.18
CA GLN A 210 -23.71 17.48 7.00
C GLN A 210 -25.04 18.07 7.51
N LYS A 211 -25.03 18.67 8.70
CA LYS A 211 -26.20 19.36 9.25
C LYS A 211 -26.60 20.55 8.38
N LYS A 212 -25.66 21.44 8.02
CA LYS A 212 -25.93 22.60 7.15
C LYS A 212 -26.54 22.18 5.81
N VAL A 213 -26.07 21.10 5.18
CA VAL A 213 -26.65 20.56 3.94
C VAL A 213 -28.08 20.08 4.19
N THR A 214 -28.31 19.27 5.23
CA THR A 214 -29.64 18.74 5.57
C THR A 214 -30.65 19.86 5.87
N ASP A 215 -30.24 20.89 6.61
CA ASP A 215 -31.08 22.05 6.91
C ASP A 215 -31.43 22.84 5.64
N SER A 216 -30.50 22.93 4.69
CA SER A 216 -30.74 23.60 3.39
C SER A 216 -31.79 22.87 2.57
N LEU A 217 -31.72 21.54 2.53
CA LEU A 217 -32.63 20.69 1.76
C LEU A 217 -34.04 20.58 2.39
N SER A 218 -34.18 20.83 3.69
CA SER A 218 -35.48 20.79 4.40
C SER A 218 -36.18 22.15 4.44
N SER A 219 -35.48 23.24 4.13
CA SER A 219 -36.06 24.58 4.15
C SER A 219 -37.13 24.78 3.06
N LYS A 220 -38.38 25.06 3.48
CA LYS A 220 -39.53 25.35 2.59
C LYS A 220 -39.35 26.65 1.77
N GLN A 221 -38.32 27.45 2.04
CA GLN A 221 -38.13 28.79 1.48
C GLN A 221 -37.75 28.82 0.00
N TYR A 222 -37.29 27.70 -0.59
CA TYR A 222 -36.84 27.65 -1.99
C TYR A 222 -37.90 27.10 -2.96
N VAL A 223 -39.11 26.80 -2.48
CA VAL A 223 -40.21 26.24 -3.26
C VAL A 223 -40.87 27.26 -4.21
N VAL A 224 -40.57 28.57 -4.10
CA VAL A 224 -41.45 29.64 -4.64
C VAL A 224 -40.81 30.59 -5.66
N ALA A 225 -39.53 30.48 -6.06
CA ALA A 225 -38.99 31.43 -7.06
C ALA A 225 -37.99 30.84 -8.05
N GLN A 226 -38.42 30.75 -9.32
CA GLN A 226 -37.64 30.44 -10.53
C GLN A 226 -36.27 31.15 -10.62
N GLY A 227 -36.07 32.28 -9.91
CA GLY A 227 -34.85 33.10 -9.95
C GLY A 227 -33.75 32.78 -8.93
N LYS A 228 -33.92 31.82 -8.01
CA LYS A 228 -32.95 31.56 -6.91
C LYS A 228 -32.10 30.29 -7.05
N ILE A 229 -32.25 29.51 -8.13
CA ILE A 229 -31.56 28.21 -8.29
C ILE A 229 -30.03 28.34 -8.31
N ASN A 230 -29.49 29.37 -8.97
CA ASN A 230 -28.04 29.60 -9.03
C ASN A 230 -27.45 29.99 -7.67
N ALA A 231 -28.18 30.78 -6.87
CA ALA A 231 -27.77 31.14 -5.52
C ALA A 231 -27.75 29.92 -4.60
N PHE A 232 -28.79 29.08 -4.68
CA PHE A 232 -28.86 27.85 -3.92
C PHE A 232 -27.81 26.82 -4.35
N LEU A 233 -27.56 26.66 -5.65
CA LEU A 233 -26.50 25.83 -6.19
C LEU A 233 -25.12 26.29 -5.71
N SER A 234 -24.84 27.60 -5.75
CA SER A 234 -23.59 28.16 -5.24
C SER A 234 -23.41 27.93 -3.74
N GLU A 235 -24.49 28.04 -2.96
CA GLU A 235 -24.46 27.79 -1.51
C GLU A 235 -24.21 26.31 -1.18
N LEU A 236 -24.85 25.40 -1.92
CA LEU A 236 -24.59 23.96 -1.82
C LEU A 236 -23.17 23.60 -2.26
N GLU A 237 -22.70 24.14 -3.39
CA GLU A 237 -21.35 23.93 -3.89
C GLU A 237 -20.32 24.33 -2.83
N LYS A 238 -20.49 25.51 -2.22
CA LYS A 238 -19.67 25.95 -1.09
C LYS A 238 -19.68 24.90 0.01
N LYS A 239 -20.84 24.54 0.56
CA LYS A 239 -20.96 23.54 1.65
C LYS A 239 -20.29 22.20 1.32
N PHE A 240 -20.45 21.69 0.10
CA PHE A 240 -19.87 20.41 -0.31
C PHE A 240 -18.36 20.46 -0.52
N LYS A 241 -17.78 21.61 -0.92
CA LYS A 241 -16.32 21.81 -0.96
C LYS A 241 -15.71 21.66 0.44
N TYR A 242 -16.25 22.37 1.42
CA TYR A 242 -15.78 22.29 2.81
C TYR A 242 -16.02 20.91 3.43
N TYR A 243 -17.16 20.28 3.14
CA TYR A 243 -17.44 18.93 3.62
C TYR A 243 -16.44 17.92 3.04
N ARG A 244 -16.19 17.98 1.73
CA ARG A 244 -15.20 17.12 1.05
C ARG A 244 -13.82 17.28 1.65
N LEU A 245 -13.38 18.53 1.87
CA LEU A 245 -12.08 18.81 2.45
C LEU A 245 -11.96 18.29 3.88
N SER A 246 -12.99 18.49 4.70
CA SER A 246 -13.00 17.97 6.07
C SER A 246 -12.92 16.43 6.08
N LEU A 247 -13.64 15.77 5.16
CA LEU A 247 -13.57 14.33 4.99
C LEU A 247 -12.19 13.86 4.48
N TYR A 248 -11.56 14.61 3.58
CA TYR A 248 -10.22 14.32 3.10
C TYR A 248 -9.18 14.39 4.22
N ILE A 249 -9.21 15.47 5.03
CA ILE A 249 -8.34 15.63 6.21
C ILE A 249 -8.58 14.53 7.22
N PHE A 250 -9.84 14.20 7.50
CA PHE A 250 -10.20 13.10 8.39
C PHE A 250 -9.60 11.77 7.94
N SER A 251 -9.69 11.47 6.65
CA SER A 251 -9.21 10.21 6.06
C SER A 251 -7.68 10.13 6.07
N LEU A 252 -7.00 11.22 5.69
CA LEU A 252 -5.54 11.34 5.78
C LEU A 252 -5.05 11.19 7.23
N ALA A 253 -5.66 11.91 8.17
CA ALA A 253 -5.30 11.82 9.59
C ALA A 253 -5.52 10.40 10.14
N SER A 254 -6.56 9.69 9.67
CA SER A 254 -6.83 8.30 10.07
C SER A 254 -5.75 7.34 9.59
N LEU A 255 -5.24 7.50 8.37
CA LEU A 255 -4.10 6.72 7.88
C LEU A 255 -2.84 7.01 8.71
N ILE A 256 -2.56 8.28 8.97
CA ILE A 256 -1.39 8.70 9.75
C ILE A 256 -1.47 8.19 11.20
N GLU A 257 -2.65 8.16 11.81
CA GLU A 257 -2.84 7.58 13.14
C GLU A 257 -2.42 6.11 13.19
N ILE A 258 -2.77 5.31 12.18
CA ILE A 258 -2.33 3.92 12.10
C ILE A 258 -0.79 3.87 12.01
N MET A 259 -0.19 4.68 11.14
CA MET A 259 1.26 4.73 10.98
C MET A 259 1.97 5.08 12.29
N LEU A 260 1.48 6.07 13.04
CA LEU A 260 2.12 6.58 14.25
C LEU A 260 1.79 5.77 15.51
N SER A 261 0.67 5.05 15.55
CA SER A 261 0.30 4.23 16.70
C SER A 261 1.08 2.91 16.78
N GLU A 262 1.75 2.52 15.69
CA GLU A 262 2.41 1.21 15.52
C GLU A 262 1.46 0.02 15.77
N ASN A 263 0.15 0.25 15.81
CA ASN A 263 -0.85 -0.79 16.00
C ASN A 263 -1.30 -1.32 14.64
N TYR A 264 -0.52 -2.25 14.08
CA TYR A 264 -0.79 -2.82 12.77
C TYR A 264 -1.72 -4.03 12.78
N ARG A 265 -2.40 -4.31 13.90
CA ARG A 265 -3.37 -5.41 13.95
C ARG A 265 -4.48 -5.20 12.92
N GLU A 266 -4.77 -6.24 12.15
CA GLU A 266 -5.78 -6.20 11.09
C GLU A 266 -7.14 -5.69 11.58
N ASP A 267 -7.61 -6.12 12.77
CA ASP A 267 -8.90 -5.69 13.31
C ASP A 267 -8.95 -4.19 13.63
N TYR A 268 -7.84 -3.63 14.10
CA TYR A 268 -7.70 -2.20 14.34
C TYR A 268 -7.70 -1.40 13.03
N ILE A 269 -6.91 -1.83 12.04
CA ILE A 269 -6.84 -1.17 10.73
C ILE A 269 -8.21 -1.27 10.04
N CYS A 270 -8.83 -2.45 10.00
CA CYS A 270 -10.16 -2.67 9.43
C CYS A 270 -11.22 -1.79 10.08
N ARG A 271 -11.18 -1.60 11.40
CA ARG A 271 -12.09 -0.71 12.11
C ARG A 271 -11.95 0.74 11.66
N ILE A 272 -10.72 1.24 11.52
CA ILE A 272 -10.47 2.62 11.04
C ILE A 272 -10.85 2.77 9.58
N LYS A 273 -10.49 1.81 8.72
CA LYS A 273 -10.90 1.77 7.31
C LYS A 273 -12.41 1.82 7.16
N LYS A 274 -13.13 1.01 7.95
CA LYS A 274 -14.60 1.00 7.98
C LYS A 274 -15.18 2.35 8.40
N GLU A 275 -14.55 3.04 9.35
CA GLU A 275 -14.96 4.39 9.76
C GLU A 275 -14.81 5.39 8.61
N VAL A 276 -13.66 5.41 7.93
CA VAL A 276 -13.42 6.25 6.74
C VAL A 276 -14.44 5.95 5.64
N LYS A 277 -14.66 4.67 5.32
CA LYS A 277 -15.64 4.23 4.32
C LYS A 277 -17.06 4.70 4.67
N THR A 278 -17.48 4.52 5.93
CA THR A 278 -18.80 4.94 6.41
C THR A 278 -19.01 6.45 6.24
N MET A 279 -17.98 7.24 6.52
CA MET A 279 -18.04 8.69 6.34
C MET A 279 -18.09 9.09 4.85
N SER A 280 -17.33 8.40 4.00
CA SER A 280 -17.36 8.59 2.54
C SER A 280 -18.72 8.24 1.93
N ASP A 281 -19.32 7.12 2.36
CA ASP A 281 -20.66 6.70 1.92
C ASP A 281 -21.73 7.68 2.39
N THR A 282 -21.62 8.18 3.62
CA THR A 282 -22.51 9.22 4.16
C THR A 282 -22.43 10.50 3.32
N TYR A 283 -21.22 10.94 2.98
CA TYR A 283 -21.00 12.09 2.10
C TYR A 283 -21.67 11.90 0.74
N ARG A 284 -21.42 10.76 0.07
CA ARG A 284 -21.99 10.43 -1.24
C ARG A 284 -23.52 10.37 -1.21
N MET A 285 -24.09 9.83 -0.15
CA MET A 285 -25.54 9.79 0.06
C MET A 285 -26.12 11.21 0.18
N GLN A 286 -25.48 12.10 0.94
CA GLN A 286 -25.92 13.49 1.07
C GLN A 286 -25.77 14.25 -0.26
N PHE A 287 -24.67 14.03 -0.98
CA PHE A 287 -24.45 14.59 -2.32
C PHE A 287 -25.54 14.16 -3.31
N THR A 288 -25.91 12.87 -3.27
CA THR A 288 -26.99 12.32 -4.10
C THR A 288 -28.33 12.98 -3.78
N LYS A 289 -28.67 13.13 -2.48
CA LYS A 289 -29.90 13.82 -2.04
C LYS A 289 -29.94 15.27 -2.49
N ALA A 290 -28.83 15.99 -2.37
CA ALA A 290 -28.72 17.38 -2.83
C ALA A 290 -28.86 17.51 -4.35
N SER A 291 -28.23 16.60 -5.10
CA SER A 291 -28.32 16.54 -6.56
C SER A 291 -29.76 16.29 -7.03
N LEU A 292 -30.46 15.33 -6.41
CA LEU A 292 -31.88 15.06 -6.69
C LEU A 292 -32.78 16.26 -6.40
N TYR A 293 -32.49 17.01 -5.32
CA TYR A 293 -33.25 18.21 -4.98
C TYR A 293 -33.02 19.32 -6.00
N LEU A 294 -31.78 19.55 -6.43
CA LEU A 294 -31.44 20.49 -7.50
C LEU A 294 -32.13 20.13 -8.83
N GLU A 295 -32.15 18.85 -9.20
CA GLU A 295 -32.83 18.37 -10.41
C GLU A 295 -34.35 18.62 -10.35
N LYS A 296 -34.99 18.37 -9.20
CA LYS A 296 -36.41 18.69 -8.98
C LYS A 296 -36.68 20.20 -9.09
N MET A 297 -35.84 21.04 -8.49
CA MET A 297 -35.97 22.50 -8.60
C MET A 297 -35.82 22.99 -10.05
N ALA A 298 -34.86 22.45 -10.80
CA ALA A 298 -34.63 22.80 -12.20
C ALA A 298 -35.83 22.41 -13.08
N ASN A 299 -36.40 21.21 -12.86
CA ASN A 299 -37.57 20.73 -13.61
C ASN A 299 -38.85 21.52 -13.29
N ILE A 300 -39.00 22.07 -12.08
CA ILE A 300 -40.11 22.97 -11.70
C ILE A 300 -39.91 24.38 -12.30
N GLY A 301 -38.66 24.79 -12.54
CA GLY A 301 -38.30 26.08 -13.13
C GLY A 301 -38.55 26.19 -14.64
N ILE A 302 -38.81 25.08 -15.33
CA ILE A 302 -39.35 25.07 -16.68
C ILE A 302 -40.86 25.26 -16.55
N GLU A 303 -41.33 26.50 -16.66
CA GLU A 303 -42.75 26.79 -16.63
C GLU A 303 -43.51 25.88 -17.61
N THR A 304 -44.63 25.38 -17.11
CA THR A 304 -45.67 24.54 -17.69
C THR A 304 -46.38 25.13 -18.91
N ASN A 305 -45.64 25.78 -19.82
CA ASN A 305 -46.15 26.23 -21.12
C ASN A 305 -45.83 25.26 -22.27
N ILE A 306 -45.29 24.07 -21.97
CA ILE A 306 -45.13 22.99 -22.94
C ILE A 306 -45.78 21.72 -22.41
N VAL A 307 -47.11 21.69 -22.22
CA VAL A 307 -47.94 20.49 -22.50
C VAL A 307 -49.40 20.94 -22.72
N LYS A 308 -49.69 21.54 -23.87
CA LYS A 308 -50.96 21.27 -24.56
C LYS A 308 -50.61 20.46 -25.80
N GLY A 309 -50.48 19.15 -25.64
CA GLY A 309 -50.24 18.26 -26.76
C GLY A 309 -49.49 17.00 -26.38
N ILE A 310 -50.26 15.93 -26.20
CA ILE A 310 -49.84 14.52 -26.26
C ILE A 310 -49.13 14.00 -25.00
N GLY A 311 -49.96 13.44 -24.11
CA GLY A 311 -49.91 12.01 -23.75
C GLY A 311 -48.62 11.42 -23.18
N THR A 312 -48.74 10.88 -21.97
CA THR A 312 -47.90 9.84 -21.31
C THR A 312 -46.66 10.29 -20.52
N ALA A 313 -46.94 10.54 -19.24
CA ALA A 313 -46.18 10.16 -18.04
C ALA A 313 -44.75 9.60 -18.18
N GLY A 314 -43.82 10.28 -17.50
CA GLY A 314 -42.75 9.70 -16.67
C GLY A 314 -41.60 9.03 -17.41
N ASN A 315 -40.51 9.76 -17.73
CA ASN A 315 -39.21 9.14 -18.02
C ASN A 315 -37.97 10.07 -17.92
N THR A 316 -38.03 11.21 -17.24
CA THR A 316 -36.90 12.19 -17.19
C THR A 316 -36.21 12.26 -15.83
N LEU A 317 -35.85 11.11 -15.26
CA LEU A 317 -35.20 11.00 -13.93
C LEU A 317 -33.72 10.55 -13.96
N GLY A 318 -33.09 10.47 -15.15
CA GLY A 318 -31.84 9.70 -15.32
C GLY A 318 -30.57 10.46 -15.70
N LYS A 319 -30.61 11.74 -16.09
CA LYS A 319 -29.45 12.37 -16.77
C LYS A 319 -28.40 12.97 -15.83
N PHE A 320 -28.74 13.28 -14.58
CA PHE A 320 -27.83 13.98 -13.68
C PHE A 320 -27.01 13.06 -12.75
N ILE A 321 -27.61 11.93 -12.34
CA ILE A 321 -26.95 10.93 -11.48
C ILE A 321 -25.98 10.03 -12.27
N GLY A 322 -26.25 9.76 -13.56
CA GLY A 322 -25.46 8.86 -14.40
C GLY A 322 -24.02 9.29 -14.71
N ASN A 323 -23.61 10.51 -14.33
CA ASN A 323 -22.26 11.05 -14.56
C ASN A 323 -21.41 11.18 -13.28
N ILE A 324 -21.89 10.71 -12.12
CA ILE A 324 -21.08 10.65 -10.91
C ILE A 324 -20.15 9.43 -11.05
N PRO A 325 -18.82 9.60 -11.10
CA PRO A 325 -17.91 8.47 -11.18
C PRO A 325 -18.00 7.67 -9.88
N LEU A 326 -18.70 6.52 -9.92
CA LEU A 326 -18.55 5.46 -8.93
C LEU A 326 -17.21 4.78 -9.21
N ILE A 327 -16.27 4.88 -8.27
CA ILE A 327 -15.09 4.00 -8.27
C ILE A 327 -15.57 2.63 -7.76
N LYS A 328 -15.24 1.59 -8.54
CA LYS A 328 -15.50 0.18 -8.23
C LYS A 328 -14.97 -0.16 -6.84
N GLU A 329 -15.87 -0.48 -5.91
CA GLU A 329 -15.81 -1.65 -5.00
C GLU A 329 -16.93 -1.57 -3.94
N GLY A 330 -18.03 -2.28 -4.25
CA GLY A 330 -19.23 -2.47 -3.44
C GLY A 330 -20.42 -2.86 -4.33
N PRO A 331 -21.34 -3.73 -3.89
CA PRO A 331 -22.37 -4.31 -4.76
C PRO A 331 -23.45 -3.26 -5.05
N VAL A 332 -23.28 -2.56 -6.16
CA VAL A 332 -24.36 -1.89 -6.88
C VAL A 332 -24.18 -2.32 -8.33
N ASP A 333 -24.54 -3.58 -8.57
CA ASP A 333 -24.76 -4.08 -9.93
C ASP A 333 -25.91 -3.26 -10.55
N GLU A 334 -25.74 -2.95 -11.84
CA GLU A 334 -26.73 -2.37 -12.76
C GLU A 334 -27.22 -0.93 -12.50
N PHE A 335 -26.57 0.08 -13.12
CA PHE A 335 -27.21 1.31 -13.67
C PHE A 335 -26.12 2.27 -14.19
N LEU A 336 -26.07 2.86 -15.39
CA LEU A 336 -26.93 2.92 -16.57
C LEU A 336 -26.04 3.04 -17.80
N GLN A 337 -26.24 2.14 -18.76
CA GLN A 337 -25.86 2.32 -20.14
C GLN A 337 -27.04 3.00 -20.85
N ASP A 338 -26.84 4.22 -21.35
CA ASP A 338 -27.24 4.69 -22.69
C ASP A 338 -27.57 6.20 -22.78
N LYS A 339 -27.33 6.70 -23.99
CA LYS A 339 -27.19 8.08 -24.47
C LYS A 339 -28.48 8.91 -24.43
N GLY A 340 -28.30 10.24 -24.54
CA GLY A 340 -29.37 11.14 -24.97
C GLY A 340 -28.90 12.58 -25.20
N SER A 341 -28.47 12.85 -26.44
CA SER A 341 -28.10 14.15 -27.00
C SER A 341 -29.30 15.12 -27.15
N HIS A 342 -28.95 16.41 -27.31
CA HIS A 342 -29.78 17.60 -27.52
C HIS A 342 -30.32 18.33 -26.27
N LEU A 343 -29.78 19.53 -26.02
CA LEU A 343 -30.44 20.63 -25.31
C LEU A 343 -29.96 22.00 -25.87
N GLN A 344 -30.91 22.94 -25.90
CA GLN A 344 -30.99 24.18 -26.68
C GLN A 344 -30.12 25.31 -26.09
N LYS A 345 -29.69 26.27 -26.92
CA LYS A 345 -28.25 26.63 -26.94
C LYS A 345 -27.70 27.76 -26.07
N ASN A 346 -28.46 28.65 -25.39
CA ASN A 346 -27.80 29.86 -24.80
C ASN A 346 -28.05 30.17 -23.30
N ALA A 347 -29.26 29.98 -22.74
CA ALA A 347 -29.45 30.10 -21.27
C ALA A 347 -29.01 28.82 -20.51
N MET A 348 -29.14 27.66 -21.16
CA MET A 348 -28.78 26.34 -20.62
C MET A 348 -27.27 26.12 -20.46
N LYS A 349 -26.40 26.91 -21.11
CA LYS A 349 -24.93 26.72 -21.02
C LYS A 349 -24.36 27.12 -19.65
N ILE A 350 -24.93 28.14 -19.01
CA ILE A 350 -24.46 28.62 -17.70
C ILE A 350 -24.91 27.66 -16.59
N GLU A 351 -26.18 27.24 -16.63
CA GLU A 351 -26.71 26.20 -15.74
C GLU A 351 -25.95 24.88 -15.91
N GLN A 352 -25.71 24.41 -17.15
CA GLN A 352 -24.93 23.19 -17.38
C GLN A 352 -23.48 23.26 -16.87
N LYS A 353 -22.82 24.42 -16.89
CA LYS A 353 -21.45 24.56 -16.37
C LYS A 353 -21.41 24.49 -14.85
N ALA A 354 -22.30 25.20 -14.16
CA ALA A 354 -22.38 25.19 -12.69
C ALA A 354 -22.80 23.79 -12.18
N ILE A 355 -23.76 23.18 -12.86
CA ILE A 355 -24.22 21.81 -12.61
C ILE A 355 -23.08 20.79 -12.80
N ARG A 356 -22.27 20.90 -13.87
CA ARG A 356 -21.07 20.06 -14.07
C ARG A 356 -20.00 20.31 -13.01
N SER A 357 -19.78 21.57 -12.59
CA SER A 357 -18.85 21.91 -11.52
C SER A 357 -19.25 21.21 -10.22
N PHE A 358 -20.54 21.28 -9.86
CA PHE A 358 -21.07 20.60 -8.67
C PHE A 358 -20.93 19.09 -8.75
N ALA A 359 -21.16 18.46 -9.91
CA ALA A 359 -20.98 17.02 -10.12
C ALA A 359 -19.56 16.53 -9.75
N THR A 360 -18.54 17.36 -9.95
CA THR A 360 -17.14 17.02 -9.58
C THR A 360 -16.92 16.87 -8.07
N LEU A 361 -17.84 17.37 -7.25
CA LEU A 361 -17.79 17.23 -5.79
C LEU A 361 -18.31 15.87 -5.32
N GLY A 362 -19.04 15.11 -6.16
CA GLY A 362 -19.62 13.83 -5.76
C GLY A 362 -18.61 12.77 -5.31
N ASN A 363 -17.37 12.83 -5.82
CA ASN A 363 -16.27 12.01 -5.32
C ASN A 363 -15.47 12.77 -4.24
N PRO A 364 -15.40 12.25 -3.00
CA PRO A 364 -14.61 12.87 -1.94
C PRO A 364 -13.08 12.66 -2.08
N GLU A 365 -12.62 11.80 -3.00
CA GLU A 365 -11.21 11.43 -3.24
C GLU A 365 -10.51 10.80 -2.03
N THR A 366 -11.23 9.95 -1.29
CA THR A 366 -10.69 9.28 -0.09
C THR A 366 -10.22 7.85 -0.32
N SER A 367 -10.50 7.24 -1.48
CA SER A 367 -10.23 5.83 -1.75
C SER A 367 -8.75 5.50 -1.61
N VAL A 368 -7.86 6.41 -2.03
CA VAL A 368 -6.40 6.24 -1.89
C VAL A 368 -5.99 5.91 -0.45
N PHE A 369 -6.68 6.46 0.57
CA PHE A 369 -6.38 6.17 1.97
C PHE A 369 -6.88 4.79 2.39
N GLU A 370 -8.02 4.35 1.89
CA GLU A 370 -8.52 2.98 2.09
C GLU A 370 -7.57 1.97 1.43
N ASP A 371 -7.10 2.25 0.21
CA ASP A 371 -6.13 1.43 -0.51
C ASP A 371 -4.79 1.34 0.22
N ARG A 372 -4.33 2.43 0.85
CA ARG A 372 -3.11 2.40 1.70
C ARG A 372 -3.34 1.58 2.97
N MET A 373 -4.53 1.62 3.57
CA MET A 373 -4.86 0.76 4.71
C MET A 373 -4.88 -0.72 4.31
N ASP A 374 -5.33 -1.05 3.10
CA ASP A 374 -5.26 -2.41 2.56
C ASP A 374 -3.81 -2.85 2.32
N ASP A 375 -2.97 -1.99 1.75
CA ASP A 375 -1.53 -2.27 1.65
C ASP A 375 -0.93 -2.56 3.04
N MET A 376 -1.29 -1.80 4.08
CA MET A 376 -0.82 -2.04 5.44
C MET A 376 -1.33 -3.36 6.02
N ILE A 377 -2.59 -3.71 5.79
CA ILE A 377 -3.15 -5.01 6.19
C ILE A 377 -2.35 -6.13 5.51
N GLN A 378 -2.15 -6.03 4.20
CA GLN A 378 -1.39 -6.99 3.42
C GLN A 378 0.05 -7.15 3.94
N ILE A 379 0.76 -6.03 4.14
CA ILE A 379 2.15 -6.01 4.58
C ILE A 379 2.28 -6.61 5.98
N PHE A 380 1.50 -6.16 6.96
CA PHE A 380 1.73 -6.51 8.36
C PHE A 380 0.98 -7.76 8.84
N ASN A 381 -0.08 -8.20 8.16
CA ASN A 381 -0.94 -9.28 8.64
C ASN A 381 -1.00 -10.48 7.68
N HIS A 382 -0.73 -10.29 6.38
CA HIS A 382 -0.81 -11.38 5.39
C HIS A 382 0.54 -11.75 4.77
N THR A 383 1.64 -11.09 5.14
CA THR A 383 2.98 -11.52 4.75
C THR A 383 3.38 -12.77 5.53
N SER A 384 3.50 -13.91 4.85
CA SER A 384 4.00 -15.16 5.44
C SER A 384 5.50 -15.34 5.26
N GLN A 385 6.06 -14.83 4.15
CA GLN A 385 7.50 -14.93 3.86
C GLN A 385 8.03 -13.66 3.21
N ILE A 386 9.29 -13.34 3.50
CA ILE A 386 10.02 -12.25 2.85
C ILE A 386 11.16 -12.87 2.03
N CYS A 387 11.07 -12.73 0.71
CA CYS A 387 12.11 -13.17 -0.22
C CYS A 387 12.77 -11.95 -0.84
N PHE A 388 14.01 -12.06 -1.30
CA PHE A 388 14.63 -10.98 -2.07
C PHE A 388 15.60 -11.54 -3.12
N ASN A 389 15.82 -10.77 -4.18
CA ASN A 389 16.88 -11.00 -5.16
C ASN A 389 17.78 -9.75 -5.22
N GLN A 390 18.65 -9.65 -6.22
CA GLN A 390 19.55 -8.49 -6.37
C GLN A 390 18.83 -7.16 -6.64
N GLU A 391 17.56 -7.18 -7.04
CA GLU A 391 16.81 -6.00 -7.47
C GLU A 391 15.67 -5.62 -6.53
N LYS A 392 14.99 -6.62 -5.94
CA LYS A 392 13.70 -6.44 -5.27
C LYS A 392 13.56 -7.31 -4.03
N ILE A 393 12.85 -6.78 -3.05
CA ILE A 393 12.26 -7.49 -1.91
C ILE A 393 10.82 -7.86 -2.29
N TYR A 394 10.39 -9.06 -1.93
CA TYR A 394 9.08 -9.63 -2.19
C TYR A 394 8.42 -10.01 -0.85
N LEU A 395 7.21 -9.52 -0.62
CA LEU A 395 6.35 -9.92 0.49
C LEU A 395 5.34 -10.94 -0.04
N MET A 396 5.57 -12.19 0.32
CA MET A 396 4.77 -13.33 -0.09
C MET A 396 3.59 -13.51 0.85
N THR A 397 2.45 -13.90 0.29
CA THR A 397 1.26 -14.25 1.08
C THR A 397 0.90 -15.70 0.85
N ASP A 398 0.33 -16.33 1.88
CA ASP A 398 -0.18 -17.70 1.81
C ASP A 398 -1.38 -17.86 0.87
#